data_AF-A0A0M3I829-F1
#
_entry.id   AF-A0A0M3I829-F1
#
_cell.length_a   1.000
_cell.length_b   1.000
_cell.length_c   1.000
_cell.angle_alpha   90.00
_cell.angle_beta   90.00
_cell.angle_gamma   90.00
#
_symmetry.space_group_name_H-M   'P 1'
#
loop_
_entity.id
_entity.type
_entity.pdbx_description
1 polymer ?
#
loop_
_entity_poly.entity_id
_entity_poly.type
_entity_poly.pdbx_seq_one_letter_code
_entity_poly.pdbx_strand_id
1 'polypeptide(L)'
;MNVCFSLILWQILMEIKADYCGENKIPYGLEVHRNGQPILLCSRPNCFEKKYAECDDRALRKSCDENNTWVGGFDKAYGYHQPLYVQCCESEDLLKHSTPLYNAVAIRPGEYFEGEEQMDVTGDEVVSFDIITNLRLIRDPNTTIAYLMDVRRMHCNEFEPSSKRKRKINWP
;
A
#
# COMPACT_ATOMS: atom_id res chain seq x y z
N MET A 1 -45.35 -8.60 7.76
CA MET A 1 -44.15 -9.40 8.05
C MET A 1 -43.28 -9.73 6.82
N ASN A 2 -43.80 -9.66 5.58
CA ASN A 2 -43.02 -10.06 4.37
C ASN A 2 -42.14 -8.96 3.75
N VAL A 3 -42.43 -7.67 4.02
CA VAL A 3 -41.66 -6.54 3.46
C VAL A 3 -40.30 -6.38 4.15
N CYS A 4 -40.21 -6.71 5.44
CA CYS A 4 -38.99 -6.59 6.23
C CYS A 4 -37.95 -7.65 5.81
N PHE A 5 -38.39 -8.89 5.55
CA PHE A 5 -37.51 -9.96 5.04
C PHE A 5 -36.94 -9.66 3.64
N SER A 6 -37.72 -9.01 2.77
CA SER A 6 -37.28 -8.63 1.42
C SER A 6 -36.23 -7.51 1.41
N LEU A 7 -36.27 -6.59 2.38
CA LEU A 7 -35.27 -5.52 2.51
C LEU A 7 -33.94 -6.04 3.08
N ILE A 8 -34.00 -6.98 4.03
CA ILE A 8 -32.82 -7.63 4.59
C ILE A 8 -32.11 -8.49 3.53
N LEU A 9 -32.86 -9.17 2.66
CA LEU A 9 -32.27 -9.95 1.55
C LEU A 9 -31.59 -9.08 0.48
N TRP A 10 -32.04 -7.82 0.30
CA TRP A 10 -31.43 -6.89 -0.65
C TRP A 10 -30.18 -6.20 -0.08
N GLN A 11 -30.12 -5.99 1.23
CA GLN A 11 -28.91 -5.48 1.92
C GLN A 11 -27.75 -6.48 1.91
N ILE A 12 -28.01 -7.77 1.71
CA ILE A 12 -26.99 -8.83 1.67
C ILE A 12 -26.23 -8.87 0.31
N LEU A 13 -26.69 -8.15 -0.74
CA LEU A 13 -26.12 -8.23 -2.09
C LEU A 13 -25.08 -7.14 -2.45
N MET A 14 -24.76 -6.23 -1.53
CA MET A 14 -23.69 -5.24 -1.72
C MET A 14 -22.49 -5.66 -0.88
N GLU A 15 -21.78 -6.71 -1.29
CA GLU A 15 -20.44 -7.00 -0.76
C GLU A 15 -19.51 -5.86 -1.19
N ILE A 16 -19.31 -4.89 -0.30
CA ILE A 16 -18.23 -3.91 -0.40
C ILE A 16 -16.93 -4.67 -0.17
N LYS A 17 -16.24 -5.05 -1.25
CA LYS A 17 -14.91 -5.65 -1.15
C LYS A 17 -13.87 -4.55 -1.12
N ALA A 18 -13.50 -4.20 0.10
CA ALA A 18 -12.30 -3.45 0.35
C ALA A 18 -11.14 -4.42 0.59
N ASP A 19 -9.95 -4.01 0.15
CA ASP A 19 -8.70 -4.72 0.33
C ASP A 19 -7.78 -3.86 1.20
N TYR A 20 -7.43 -4.39 2.37
CA TYR A 20 -6.59 -3.71 3.35
C TYR A 20 -5.49 -4.67 3.78
N CYS A 21 -4.27 -4.17 3.90
CA CYS A 21 -3.17 -4.99 4.42
C CYS A 21 -3.41 -5.39 5.89
N GLY A 22 -4.21 -4.63 6.64
CA GLY A 22 -4.45 -4.87 8.06
C GLY A 22 -3.30 -4.38 8.94
N GLU A 23 -3.36 -4.71 10.23
CA GLU A 23 -2.44 -4.13 11.21
C GLU A 23 -0.97 -4.51 10.96
N ASN A 24 -0.09 -3.50 11.00
CA ASN A 24 1.36 -3.63 10.85
C ASN A 24 1.82 -4.31 9.55
N LYS A 25 0.96 -4.35 8.53
CA LYS A 25 1.33 -4.77 7.18
C LYS A 25 1.24 -3.58 6.25
N ILE A 26 2.02 -3.61 5.19
CA ILE A 26 2.09 -2.54 4.21
C ILE A 26 2.01 -3.10 2.79
N PRO A 27 1.43 -2.33 1.85
CA PRO A 27 1.40 -2.75 0.46
C PRO A 27 2.74 -2.45 -0.21
N TYR A 28 3.38 -3.50 -0.69
CA TYR A 28 4.64 -3.44 -1.44
C TYR A 28 4.43 -3.75 -2.92
N GLY A 29 3.26 -4.26 -3.31
CA GLY A 29 2.93 -4.60 -4.69
C GLY A 29 1.44 -4.52 -5.00
N LEU A 30 1.12 -4.66 -6.28
CA LEU A 30 -0.23 -4.61 -6.82
C LEU A 30 -0.35 -5.62 -7.96
N GLU A 31 -1.28 -6.56 -7.85
CA GLU A 31 -1.73 -7.39 -8.97
C GLU A 31 -3.05 -6.83 -9.51
N VAL A 32 -3.18 -6.72 -10.83
CA VAL A 32 -4.46 -6.40 -11.46
C VAL A 32 -4.88 -7.58 -12.31
N HIS A 33 -5.94 -8.26 -11.90
CA HIS A 33 -6.49 -9.37 -12.65
C HIS A 33 -6.97 -8.94 -14.05
N ARG A 34 -7.16 -9.91 -14.94
CA ARG A 34 -7.65 -9.67 -16.32
C ARG A 34 -9.00 -8.96 -16.39
N ASN A 35 -9.84 -9.13 -15.35
CA ASN A 35 -11.12 -8.43 -15.22
C ASN A 35 -10.97 -6.98 -14.68
N GLY A 36 -9.74 -6.51 -14.50
CA GLY A 36 -9.41 -5.19 -13.97
C GLY A 36 -9.53 -5.07 -12.45
N GLN A 37 -9.74 -6.16 -11.71
CA GLN A 37 -9.78 -6.15 -10.26
C GLN A 37 -8.34 -6.03 -9.69
N PRO A 38 -8.03 -4.97 -8.93
CA PRO A 38 -6.77 -4.86 -8.21
C PRO A 38 -6.79 -5.71 -6.93
N ILE A 39 -5.61 -6.16 -6.51
CA ILE A 39 -5.29 -6.79 -5.22
C ILE A 39 -3.94 -6.24 -4.74
N LEU A 40 -3.85 -5.85 -3.47
CA LEU A 40 -2.59 -5.46 -2.84
C LEU A 40 -1.78 -6.70 -2.46
N LEU A 41 -0.48 -6.63 -2.74
CA LEU A 41 0.50 -7.54 -2.15
C LEU A 41 1.01 -6.89 -0.88
N CYS A 42 0.78 -7.55 0.26
CA CYS A 42 1.07 -7.01 1.58
C CYS A 42 2.17 -7.81 2.29
N SER A 43 3.14 -7.11 2.88
CA SER A 43 4.21 -7.71 3.68
C SER A 43 4.27 -7.07 5.08
N ARG A 44 5.00 -7.72 5.99
CA ARG A 44 5.30 -7.21 7.34
C ARG A 44 6.82 -7.12 7.49
N PRO A 45 7.47 -6.08 6.94
CA PRO A 45 8.91 -5.95 7.10
C PRO A 45 9.22 -5.69 8.58
N ASN A 46 10.18 -6.44 9.12
CA ASN A 46 10.51 -6.42 10.56
C ASN A 46 10.89 -5.01 11.08
N CYS A 47 11.39 -4.13 10.20
CA CYS A 47 11.76 -2.77 10.59
C CYS A 47 10.57 -1.77 10.63
N PHE A 48 9.40 -2.16 10.11
CA PHE A 48 8.19 -1.32 10.09
C PHE A 48 7.35 -1.42 11.38
N GLU A 49 7.56 -2.47 12.20
CA GLU A 49 6.79 -2.72 13.44
C GLU A 49 6.83 -1.59 14.48
N LYS A 50 7.72 -0.60 14.31
CA LYS A 50 7.94 0.50 15.26
C LYS A 50 7.43 1.86 14.79
N LYS A 51 6.73 1.93 13.66
CA LYS A 51 6.32 3.19 13.06
C LYS A 51 4.85 3.48 13.30
N TYR A 52 4.62 4.61 13.96
CA TYR A 52 3.29 5.20 14.10
C TYR A 52 2.92 5.91 12.80
N ALA A 53 1.72 5.64 12.34
CA ALA A 53 1.11 6.28 11.20
C ALA A 53 -0.35 6.58 11.53
N GLU A 54 -0.84 7.72 11.07
CA GLU A 54 -2.24 8.08 11.21
C GLU A 54 -2.94 7.76 9.90
N CYS A 55 -3.78 6.73 9.91
CA CYS A 55 -4.52 6.29 8.73
C CYS A 55 -5.96 6.82 8.77
N ASP A 56 -6.52 7.12 7.60
CA ASP A 56 -7.97 7.33 7.48
C ASP A 56 -8.72 6.10 8.04
N ASP A 57 -9.87 6.28 8.69
CA ASP A 57 -10.65 5.15 9.25
C ASP A 57 -11.12 4.14 8.20
N ARG A 58 -11.25 4.58 6.93
CA ARG A 58 -11.66 3.76 5.78
C ARG A 58 -11.13 4.35 4.49
N ALA A 59 -11.31 3.63 3.39
CA ALA A 59 -10.99 4.15 2.06
C ALA A 59 -11.96 5.29 1.68
N LEU A 60 -11.43 6.51 1.56
CA LEU A 60 -12.20 7.75 1.38
C LEU A 60 -11.67 8.64 0.28
N ARG A 61 -10.38 8.55 -0.02
CA ARG A 61 -9.68 9.45 -0.94
C ARG A 61 -9.60 8.81 -2.33
N LYS A 62 -9.41 9.57 -3.40
CA LYS A 62 -9.23 9.00 -4.76
C LYS A 62 -7.78 8.62 -5.06
N SER A 63 -6.86 9.10 -4.23
CA SER A 63 -5.41 9.01 -4.34
C SER A 63 -4.78 9.44 -3.01
N CYS A 64 -3.54 9.02 -2.77
CA CYS A 64 -2.67 9.49 -1.69
C CYS A 64 -1.61 10.43 -2.30
N ASP A 65 -2.04 11.64 -2.69
CA ASP A 65 -1.17 12.60 -3.39
C ASP A 65 -0.25 13.38 -2.45
N GLU A 66 -0.47 13.26 -1.14
CA GLU A 66 0.39 13.86 -0.12
C GLU A 66 1.73 13.11 -0.06
N ASN A 67 2.82 13.88 -0.09
CA ASN A 67 4.17 13.32 -0.18
C ASN A 67 4.62 12.51 1.04
N ASN A 68 3.98 12.75 2.20
CA ASN A 68 4.22 12.08 3.47
C ASN A 68 3.18 10.98 3.78
N THR A 69 2.43 10.54 2.77
CA THR A 69 1.45 9.45 2.92
C THR A 69 1.82 8.20 2.14
N TRP A 70 1.29 7.07 2.59
CA TRP A 70 1.24 5.83 1.81
C TRP A 70 -0.15 5.22 1.76
N VAL A 71 -0.35 4.27 0.85
CA VAL A 71 -1.62 3.55 0.71
C VAL A 71 -1.73 2.50 1.81
N GLY A 72 -2.74 2.57 2.67
CA GLY A 72 -3.04 1.52 3.67
C GLY A 72 -3.95 0.42 3.15
N GLY A 73 -4.75 0.75 2.14
CA GLY A 73 -5.69 -0.14 1.49
C GLY A 73 -6.57 0.62 0.48
N PHE A 74 -7.54 -0.07 -0.10
CA PHE A 74 -8.51 0.52 -1.00
C PHE A 74 -9.89 -0.12 -0.89
N ASP A 75 -10.90 0.60 -1.32
CA ASP A 75 -12.24 0.09 -1.63
C ASP A 75 -12.48 0.24 -3.12
N LYS A 76 -12.83 -0.88 -3.76
CA LYS A 76 -13.24 -0.90 -5.16
C LYS A 76 -14.44 -1.81 -5.32
N ALA A 77 -15.58 -1.22 -5.66
CA ALA A 77 -16.73 -1.98 -6.13
C ALA A 77 -16.41 -2.71 -7.45
N TYR A 78 -16.95 -3.91 -7.63
CA TYR A 78 -16.68 -4.76 -8.79
C TYR A 78 -16.91 -4.06 -10.15
N GLY A 79 -15.93 -4.19 -11.07
CA GLY A 79 -16.09 -3.86 -12.49
C GLY A 79 -15.22 -2.70 -13.02
N TYR A 80 -15.44 -2.37 -14.30
CA TYR A 80 -14.65 -1.40 -15.09
C TYR A 80 -15.07 0.07 -14.96
N HIS A 81 -16.20 0.34 -14.29
CA HIS A 81 -16.76 1.70 -14.18
C HIS A 81 -16.83 2.25 -12.75
N GLN A 82 -16.38 1.47 -11.77
CA GLN A 82 -16.50 1.84 -10.37
C GLN A 82 -15.32 2.71 -9.92
N PRO A 83 -15.56 3.73 -9.08
CA PRO A 83 -14.49 4.53 -8.52
C PRO A 83 -13.60 3.67 -7.61
N LEU A 84 -12.30 3.97 -7.63
CA LEU A 84 -11.36 3.51 -6.62
C LEU A 84 -11.33 4.55 -5.49
N TYR A 85 -11.50 4.09 -4.26
CA TYR A 85 -11.16 4.88 -3.08
C TYR A 85 -9.98 4.23 -2.36
N VAL A 86 -9.08 5.02 -1.82
CA VAL A 86 -7.90 4.58 -1.08
C VAL A 86 -7.96 5.09 0.35
N GLN A 87 -7.40 4.30 1.27
CA GLN A 87 -7.10 4.70 2.63
C GLN A 87 -5.65 5.20 2.64
N CYS A 88 -5.42 6.43 3.08
CA CYS A 88 -4.07 6.98 3.17
C CYS A 88 -3.60 6.98 4.63
N CYS A 89 -2.34 6.63 4.83
CA CYS A 89 -1.65 6.61 6.11
C CYS A 89 -0.54 7.65 6.09
N GLU A 90 -0.60 8.63 6.99
CA GLU A 90 0.34 9.73 7.08
C GLU A 90 1.45 9.43 8.09
N SER A 91 2.68 9.81 7.74
CA SER A 91 3.82 9.77 8.67
C SER A 91 4.88 10.82 8.34
N GLU A 92 5.28 11.59 9.35
CA GLU A 92 6.39 12.55 9.22
C GLU A 92 7.75 11.90 8.93
N ASP A 93 7.87 10.61 9.24
CA ASP A 93 9.10 9.84 9.07
C ASP A 93 9.24 9.27 7.66
N LEU A 94 8.14 9.22 6.88
CA LEU A 94 8.14 8.66 5.54
C LEU A 94 9.22 9.32 4.68
N LEU A 95 9.19 10.64 4.56
CA LEU A 95 10.12 11.37 3.70
C LEU A 95 11.56 11.36 4.22
N LYS A 96 11.75 11.27 5.54
CA LYS A 96 13.08 11.29 6.17
C LYS A 96 13.86 10.00 5.91
N HIS A 97 13.15 8.89 5.76
CA HIS A 97 13.73 7.55 5.75
C HIS A 97 13.39 6.77 4.49
N SER A 98 13.07 7.47 3.40
CA SER A 98 12.76 6.81 2.15
C SER A 98 13.17 7.62 0.94
N THR A 99 13.44 6.91 -0.14
CA THR A 99 13.79 7.49 -1.44
C THR A 99 12.70 7.16 -2.46
N PRO A 100 12.26 8.11 -3.31
CA PRO A 100 11.39 7.78 -4.45
C PRO A 100 12.08 6.76 -5.35
N LEU A 101 11.37 5.71 -5.74
CA LEU A 101 11.88 4.66 -6.61
C LEU A 101 11.19 4.68 -7.98
N TYR A 102 9.86 4.69 -7.98
CA TYR A 102 9.06 4.75 -9.19
C TYR A 102 7.96 5.81 -9.08
N ASN A 103 7.65 6.45 -10.20
CA ASN A 103 6.59 7.44 -10.29
C ASN A 103 5.67 7.13 -11.47
N ALA A 104 4.36 7.20 -11.23
CA ALA A 104 3.30 6.99 -12.21
C ALA A 104 3.46 5.69 -13.02
N VAL A 105 3.78 4.58 -12.34
CA VAL A 105 3.83 3.26 -12.97
C VAL A 105 2.40 2.83 -13.29
N ALA A 106 2.15 2.51 -14.57
CA ALA A 106 0.85 2.04 -15.02
C ALA A 106 0.77 0.51 -14.94
N ILE A 107 -0.16 -0.02 -14.14
CA ILE A 107 -0.49 -1.44 -14.05
C ILE A 107 -1.84 -1.69 -14.70
N ARG A 108 -1.84 -2.49 -15.78
CA ARG A 108 -3.02 -2.82 -16.58
C ARG A 108 -3.62 -4.18 -16.20
N PRO A 109 -4.86 -4.47 -16.64
CA PRO A 109 -5.44 -5.80 -16.45
C PRO A 109 -4.56 -6.93 -16.98
N GLY A 110 -4.22 -7.88 -16.11
CA GLY A 110 -3.31 -8.99 -16.37
C GLY A 110 -1.84 -8.71 -16.01
N GLU A 111 -1.51 -7.50 -15.57
CA GLU A 111 -0.17 -7.11 -15.12
C GLU A 111 -0.10 -7.09 -13.59
N TYR A 112 1.13 -7.14 -13.08
CA TYR A 112 1.42 -6.99 -11.66
C TYR A 112 2.71 -6.19 -11.48
N PHE A 113 2.83 -5.58 -10.31
CA PHE A 113 4.08 -5.05 -9.79
C PHE A 113 4.33 -5.65 -8.42
N GLU A 114 5.57 -6.05 -8.19
CA GLU A 114 6.02 -6.58 -6.91
C GLU A 114 7.28 -5.82 -6.49
N GLY A 115 7.19 -5.14 -5.35
CA GLY A 115 8.33 -4.46 -4.74
C GLY A 115 9.30 -5.44 -4.07
N GLU A 116 10.48 -4.95 -3.71
CA GLU A 116 11.53 -5.78 -3.11
C GLU A 116 11.59 -5.62 -1.59
N GLU A 117 12.00 -6.69 -0.91
CA GLU A 117 12.54 -6.67 0.46
C GLU A 117 14.04 -7.00 0.37
N GLN A 118 14.90 -6.04 0.72
CA GLN A 118 16.33 -6.19 0.60
C GLN A 118 16.92 -6.60 1.95
N MET A 119 17.68 -7.69 1.94
CA MET A 119 18.41 -8.18 3.11
C MET A 119 19.83 -7.61 3.14
N ASP A 120 20.42 -7.58 4.33
CA ASP A 120 21.83 -7.30 4.51
C ASP A 120 22.72 -8.41 3.93
N VAL A 121 24.04 -8.24 4.03
CA VAL A 121 25.01 -9.18 3.45
C VAL A 121 24.95 -10.56 4.11
N THR A 122 24.51 -10.64 5.38
CA THR A 122 24.38 -11.92 6.08
C THR A 122 23.04 -12.59 5.80
N GLY A 123 22.04 -11.84 5.35
CA GLY A 123 20.69 -12.33 5.07
C GLY A 123 19.80 -12.38 6.31
N ASP A 124 20.22 -11.75 7.40
CA ASP A 124 19.53 -11.84 8.71
C ASP A 124 18.63 -10.63 8.96
N GLU A 125 18.99 -9.46 8.42
CA GLU A 125 18.27 -8.20 8.65
C GLU A 125 17.77 -7.58 7.35
N VAL A 126 16.51 -7.12 7.37
CA VAL A 126 15.94 -6.31 6.29
C VAL A 126 16.58 -4.92 6.35
N VAL A 127 17.25 -4.51 5.28
CA VAL A 127 17.88 -3.18 5.18
C VAL A 127 17.01 -2.16 4.48
N SER A 128 16.15 -2.60 3.57
CA SER A 128 15.15 -1.73 2.93
C SER A 128 13.98 -2.54 2.37
N PHE A 129 12.85 -1.87 2.16
CA PHE A 129 11.68 -2.46 1.49
C PHE A 129 10.95 -1.41 0.66
N ASP A 130 10.26 -1.85 -0.39
CA ASP A 130 9.46 -0.98 -1.24
C ASP A 130 8.03 -0.83 -0.70
N ILE A 131 7.50 0.39 -0.77
CA ILE A 131 6.14 0.73 -0.31
C ILE A 131 5.40 1.54 -1.36
N ILE A 132 4.11 1.23 -1.56
CA ILE A 132 3.22 1.97 -2.45
C ILE A 132 2.76 3.25 -1.74
N THR A 133 3.21 4.41 -2.24
CA THR A 133 2.88 5.70 -1.62
C THR A 133 1.68 6.39 -2.23
N ASN A 134 1.34 6.08 -3.47
CA ASN A 134 0.13 6.60 -4.12
C ASN A 134 -0.46 5.52 -5.02
N LEU A 135 -1.79 5.52 -5.13
CA LEU A 135 -2.53 4.65 -6.01
C LEU A 135 -3.76 5.40 -6.53
N ARG A 136 -3.95 5.43 -7.85
CA ARG A 136 -5.12 6.06 -8.48
C ARG A 136 -5.57 5.31 -9.72
N LEU A 137 -6.88 5.25 -9.91
CA LEU A 137 -7.51 4.68 -11.10
C LEU A 137 -7.45 5.70 -12.25
N ILE A 138 -7.00 5.27 -13.42
CA ILE A 138 -7.09 6.02 -14.68
C ILE A 138 -7.87 5.23 -15.72
N ARG A 139 -8.42 5.94 -16.71
CA ARG A 139 -8.97 5.31 -17.91
C ARG A 139 -7.86 5.16 -18.95
N ASP A 140 -7.58 3.92 -19.34
CA ASP A 140 -6.60 3.60 -20.38
C ASP A 140 -7.34 3.38 -21.72
N PRO A 141 -6.92 3.99 -22.82
CA PRO A 141 -7.61 3.89 -24.10
C PRO A 141 -7.61 2.47 -24.70
N ASN A 142 -6.67 1.60 -24.30
CA ASN A 142 -6.53 0.25 -24.82
C ASN A 142 -7.26 -0.81 -23.96
N THR A 143 -7.30 -0.61 -22.64
CA THR A 143 -7.81 -1.59 -21.65
C THR A 143 -8.99 -1.09 -20.82
N THR A 144 -9.55 0.07 -21.16
CA THR A 144 -10.63 0.81 -20.46
C THR A 144 -10.23 1.37 -19.09
N ILE A 145 -9.41 0.66 -18.29
CA ILE A 145 -8.87 1.11 -17.01
C ILE A 145 -7.42 0.68 -16.79
N ALA A 146 -6.67 1.47 -16.05
CA ALA A 146 -5.36 1.11 -15.50
C ALA A 146 -5.17 1.78 -14.13
N TYR A 147 -4.16 1.33 -13.39
CA TYR A 147 -3.79 1.90 -12.10
C TYR A 147 -2.46 2.62 -12.22
N LEU A 148 -2.41 3.87 -11.81
CA LEU A 148 -1.14 4.57 -11.62
C LEU A 148 -0.72 4.46 -10.16
N MET A 149 0.51 4.07 -9.93
CA MET A 149 1.09 3.99 -8.60
C MET A 149 2.44 4.70 -8.51
N ASP A 150 2.73 5.21 -7.31
CA ASP A 150 4.04 5.73 -6.93
C ASP A 150 4.63 4.82 -5.85
N VAL A 151 5.95 4.58 -5.91
CA VAL A 151 6.65 3.66 -5.02
C VAL A 151 7.87 4.35 -4.43
N ARG A 152 8.07 4.19 -3.13
CA ARG A 152 9.27 4.61 -2.41
C ARG A 152 9.97 3.42 -1.80
N ARG A 153 11.29 3.50 -1.66
CA ARG A 153 12.10 2.55 -0.90
C ARG A 153 12.35 3.08 0.49
N MET A 154 11.85 2.38 1.51
CA MET A 154 12.05 2.67 2.92
C MET A 154 13.36 2.05 3.41
N HIS A 155 14.20 2.83 4.09
CA HIS A 155 15.53 2.40 4.55
C HIS A 155 15.53 2.08 6.05
N CYS A 156 15.67 0.80 6.41
CA CYS A 156 15.60 0.33 7.79
C CYS A 156 16.73 0.90 8.69
N ASN A 157 17.92 1.11 8.12
CA ASN A 157 19.14 1.49 8.84
C ASN A 157 19.20 2.96 9.28
N GLU A 158 18.25 3.77 8.80
CA GLU A 158 18.12 5.19 9.16
C GLU A 158 17.20 5.39 10.37
N PHE A 159 16.61 4.30 10.89
CA PHE A 159 15.69 4.32 12.03
C PHE A 159 16.33 4.03 13.39
N GLU A 160 17.64 3.79 13.48
CA GLU A 160 18.30 3.61 14.78
C GLU A 160 18.55 4.95 15.48
N PRO A 161 18.16 5.12 16.77
CA PRO A 161 18.68 6.21 17.57
C PRO A 161 20.20 6.08 17.67
N SER A 162 20.90 7.19 17.47
CA SER A 162 22.37 7.34 17.41
C SER A 162 23.19 6.64 18.52
N SER A 163 22.56 6.18 19.60
CA SER A 163 23.17 5.48 20.71
C SER A 163 23.71 4.08 20.38
N LYS A 164 23.08 3.33 19.45
CA LYS A 164 23.53 1.98 19.09
C LYS A 164 24.66 1.97 18.07
N ARG A 165 24.67 2.96 17.16
CA ARG A 165 25.77 3.19 16.20
C ARG A 165 27.12 3.44 16.90
N LYS A 166 27.12 3.94 18.14
CA LYS A 166 28.33 4.13 18.97
C LYS A 166 28.86 2.86 19.65
N ARG A 167 28.07 1.78 19.75
CA ARG A 167 28.53 0.52 20.40
C ARG A 167 29.35 -0.39 19.50
N LYS A 168 29.42 -0.11 18.19
CA LYS A 168 30.24 -0.83 17.21
C LYS A 168 31.60 -0.17 16.91
N ILE A 169 32.05 0.79 17.74
CA ILE A 169 33.43 1.29 17.68
C ILE A 169 34.25 0.44 18.66
N ASN A 170 35.12 -0.40 18.09
CA ASN A 170 35.99 -1.36 18.76
C ASN A 170 36.72 -0.77 19.97
N TRP A 171 36.65 -1.47 21.10
CA TRP A 171 37.65 -1.39 22.17
C TRP A 171 38.80 -2.37 21.86
N PRO A 172 40.05 -2.03 22.23
CA PRO A 172 41.28 -2.59 21.68
C PRO A 172 41.48 -4.10 21.89
#